data_AF-A0A376BD19-F1
#
_entry.id   AF-A0A376BD19-F1
#
_cell.length_a   1.000
_cell.length_b   1.000
_cell.length_c   1.000
_cell.angle_alpha   90.00
_cell.angle_beta   90.00
_cell.angle_gamma   90.00
#
_symmetry.space_group_name_H-M   'P 1'
#
loop_
_entity.id
_entity.type
_entity.pdbx_description
1 polymer ?
#
loop_
_entity_poly.entity_id
_entity_poly.type
_entity_poly.pdbx_seq_one_letter_code
_entity_poly.pdbx_strand_id
1 'polypeptide(L)'
;MTYITLVPLILGVMITCASTHKSKKMNSTNNKNNNRLSDFAAGLIFAFISMIIFVSQNIFAKNILTVKRKDTLLKSKSNENVVEALRRAKQIYSPLQIDKITILFYCSCIGFLLDLPLFIYNEFSTRAIFSNLSIQTFLLILIHGVSHFIQAMLAFQLIGSLTPVNYSVANIMKRIVVILVALFWENRWSFNQVFGMSLTIFGLYSYDKWGKTKL
;
A
#
# COMPACT_ATOMS: atom_id res chain seq x y z
N MET A 1 -9.58 -15.28 -15.21
CA MET A 1 -9.50 -14.06 -16.06
C MET A 1 -8.70 -12.95 -15.39
N THR A 2 -9.00 -12.58 -14.15
CA THR A 2 -8.21 -11.61 -13.35
C THR A 2 -6.71 -11.96 -13.22
N TYR A 3 -6.35 -13.23 -13.05
CA TYR A 3 -4.93 -13.64 -13.02
C TYR A 3 -4.23 -13.44 -14.37
N ILE A 4 -4.91 -13.67 -15.50
CA ILE A 4 -4.35 -13.52 -16.84
C ILE A 4 -4.08 -12.03 -17.13
N THR A 5 -4.92 -11.13 -16.63
CA THR A 5 -4.73 -9.67 -16.78
C THR A 5 -3.61 -9.10 -15.90
N LEU A 6 -3.24 -9.79 -14.82
CA LEU A 6 -2.15 -9.38 -13.93
C LEU A 6 -0.76 -9.71 -14.51
N VAL A 7 -0.64 -10.76 -15.31
CA VAL A 7 0.62 -11.18 -15.96
C VAL A 7 1.22 -10.07 -16.85
N PRO A 8 0.51 -9.50 -17.85
CA PRO A 8 1.09 -8.45 -18.70
C PRO A 8 1.46 -7.19 -17.90
N LEU A 9 0.71 -6.90 -16.84
CA LEU A 9 0.99 -5.78 -15.96
C LEU A 9 2.31 -5.98 -15.18
N ILE A 10 2.52 -7.16 -14.60
CA ILE A 10 3.77 -7.50 -13.89
C ILE A 10 4.96 -7.51 -14.86
N LEU A 11 4.78 -8.07 -16.06
CA LEU A 11 5.81 -8.09 -17.09
C LEU A 11 6.18 -6.67 -17.55
N GLY A 12 5.19 -5.78 -17.73
CA GLY A 12 5.43 -4.37 -18.11
C GLY A 12 6.25 -3.63 -17.07
N VAL A 13 5.93 -3.80 -15.78
CA VAL A 13 6.72 -3.22 -14.67
C VAL A 13 8.13 -3.82 -14.62
N MET A 14 8.26 -5.14 -14.79
CA MET A 14 9.57 -5.82 -14.76
C MET A 14 10.50 -5.33 -15.89
N ILE A 15 9.98 -5.20 -17.12
CA ILE A 15 10.73 -4.68 -18.28
C ILE A 15 11.17 -3.24 -18.04
N THR A 16 10.29 -2.40 -17.49
CA THR A 16 10.58 -1.00 -17.21
C THR A 16 11.66 -0.84 -16.14
N CYS A 17 11.57 -1.60 -15.04
CA CYS A 17 12.59 -1.62 -13.99
C CYS A 17 13.94 -2.15 -14.51
N ALA A 18 13.94 -3.20 -15.35
CA ALA A 18 15.15 -3.75 -15.95
C ALA A 18 15.83 -2.75 -16.91
N SER A 19 15.06 -2.01 -17.70
CA SER A 19 15.58 -0.97 -18.59
C SER A 19 16.19 0.20 -17.81
N THR A 20 15.54 0.60 -16.72
CA THR A 20 16.02 1.67 -15.83
C THR A 20 17.35 1.29 -15.15
N HIS A 21 17.47 0.05 -14.68
CA HIS A 21 18.72 -0.46 -14.09
C HIS A 21 19.86 -0.54 -15.12
N LYS A 22 19.57 -0.95 -16.37
CA LYS A 22 20.56 -0.94 -17.47
C LYS A 22 21.01 0.47 -17.84
N SER A 23 20.11 1.46 -17.87
CA SER A 23 20.47 2.85 -18.15
C SER A 23 21.35 3.46 -17.04
N LYS A 24 21.11 3.12 -15.77
CA LYS A 24 21.93 3.59 -14.64
C LYS A 24 23.33 2.94 -14.63
N LYS A 25 23.45 1.71 -15.15
CA LYS A 25 24.72 0.98 -15.31
C LYS A 25 25.68 1.67 -16.30
N MET A 26 25.17 2.37 -17.32
CA MET A 26 26.01 3.05 -18.31
C MET A 26 26.73 4.31 -17.78
N ASN A 27 26.20 4.94 -16.72
CA ASN A 27 26.75 6.19 -16.16
C ASN A 27 27.65 5.99 -14.93
N SER A 28 27.81 4.76 -14.43
CA SER A 28 28.53 4.48 -13.18
C SER A 28 29.60 3.41 -13.37
N THR A 29 30.56 3.70 -14.25
CA THR A 29 31.83 2.98 -14.35
C THR A 29 32.70 3.34 -13.15
N ASN A 30 32.52 2.66 -12.02
CA ASN A 30 33.55 2.57 -11.00
C ASN A 30 33.43 1.29 -10.16
N ASN A 31 34.61 0.75 -9.88
CA ASN A 31 34.95 -0.63 -9.57
C ASN A 31 34.54 -1.09 -8.15
N LYS A 32 33.36 -1.70 -7.99
CA LYS A 32 32.94 -2.47 -6.79
C LYS A 32 31.97 -3.59 -7.22
N ASN A 33 32.48 -4.69 -7.76
CA ASN A 33 31.65 -5.79 -8.28
C ASN A 33 31.24 -6.83 -7.21
N ASN A 34 32.03 -7.04 -6.15
CA ASN A 34 31.77 -8.13 -5.19
C ASN A 34 30.64 -7.83 -4.19
N ASN A 35 30.48 -6.58 -3.74
CA ASN A 35 29.42 -6.21 -2.79
C ASN A 35 28.06 -6.00 -3.46
N ARG A 36 28.00 -5.84 -4.80
CA ARG A 36 26.74 -5.54 -5.50
C ARG A 36 25.78 -6.72 -5.56
N LEU A 37 26.30 -7.95 -5.66
CA LEU A 37 25.45 -9.14 -5.69
C LEU A 37 24.85 -9.42 -4.31
N SER A 38 25.63 -9.25 -3.24
CA SER A 38 25.14 -9.38 -1.87
C SER A 38 24.13 -8.27 -1.52
N ASP A 39 24.37 -7.03 -1.95
CA ASP A 39 23.44 -5.91 -1.72
C ASP A 39 22.12 -6.12 -2.47
N PHE A 40 22.18 -6.61 -3.71
CA PHE A 40 20.98 -6.96 -4.49
C PHE A 40 20.20 -8.12 -3.85
N ALA A 41 20.90 -9.18 -3.43
CA ALA A 41 20.29 -10.32 -2.76
C ALA A 41 19.65 -9.92 -1.41
N ALA A 42 20.34 -9.09 -0.62
CA ALA A 42 19.80 -8.55 0.63
C ALA A 42 18.54 -7.70 0.38
N GLY A 43 18.55 -6.86 -0.66
CA GLY A 43 17.38 -6.09 -1.08
C GLY A 43 16.19 -6.96 -1.51
N LEU A 44 16.46 -8.07 -2.22
CA LEU A 44 15.43 -9.04 -2.60
C LEU A 44 14.81 -9.72 -1.38
N ILE A 45 15.63 -10.14 -0.41
CA ILE A 45 15.17 -10.77 0.83
C ILE A 45 14.32 -9.77 1.65
N PHE A 46 14.77 -8.52 1.79
CA PHE A 46 14.01 -7.47 2.47
C PHE A 46 12.66 -7.19 1.79
N ALA A 47 12.63 -7.15 0.45
CA ALA A 47 11.40 -6.95 -0.31
C ALA A 47 10.42 -8.12 -0.10
N PHE A 48 10.91 -9.36 -0.06
CA PHE A 48 10.09 -10.54 0.17
C PHE A 48 9.50 -10.57 1.59
N ILE A 49 10.33 -10.28 2.61
CA ILE A 49 9.87 -10.16 3.99
C ILE A 49 8.82 -9.06 4.12
N SER A 50 9.06 -7.90 3.49
CA SER A 50 8.09 -6.78 3.47
C SER A 50 6.76 -7.19 2.84
N MET A 51 6.80 -7.95 1.73
CA MET A 51 5.59 -8.47 1.08
C MET A 51 4.75 -9.35 2.02
N ILE A 52 5.39 -10.26 2.76
CA ILE A 52 4.71 -11.13 3.74
C ILE A 52 4.08 -10.29 4.85
N ILE A 53 4.80 -9.30 5.38
CA ILE A 53 4.28 -8.41 6.43
C ILE A 53 3.06 -7.63 5.93
N PHE A 54 3.14 -7.02 4.75
CA PHE A 54 2.02 -6.27 4.18
C PHE A 54 0.78 -7.14 3.94
N VAL A 55 0.96 -8.36 3.41
CA VAL A 55 -0.16 -9.30 3.21
C VAL A 55 -0.77 -9.70 4.55
N SER A 56 0.07 -10.01 5.54
CA SER A 56 -0.38 -10.36 6.90
C SER A 56 -1.16 -9.22 7.53
N GLN A 57 -0.65 -7.99 7.49
CA GLN A 57 -1.34 -6.80 8.01
C GLN A 57 -2.72 -6.62 7.35
N ASN A 58 -2.82 -6.78 6.03
CA ASN A 58 -4.09 -6.65 5.31
C ASN A 58 -5.12 -7.73 5.73
N ILE A 59 -4.68 -8.96 5.99
CA ILE A 59 -5.54 -10.06 6.44
C ILE A 59 -5.94 -9.86 7.91
N PHE A 60 -4.98 -9.60 8.80
CA PHE A 60 -5.22 -9.41 10.23
C PHE A 60 -6.09 -8.19 10.51
N ALA A 61 -5.82 -7.05 9.87
CA ALA A 61 -6.62 -5.82 10.02
C ALA A 61 -8.09 -6.05 9.65
N LYS A 62 -8.35 -6.94 8.69
CA LYS A 62 -9.74 -7.26 8.37
C LYS A 62 -10.37 -8.25 9.34
N ASN A 63 -9.64 -9.27 9.77
CA ASN A 63 -10.15 -10.25 10.72
C ASN A 63 -10.56 -9.57 12.03
N ILE A 64 -9.76 -8.64 12.56
CA ILE A 64 -10.11 -7.88 13.78
C ILE A 64 -11.36 -7.00 13.58
N LEU A 65 -11.50 -6.35 12.41
CA LEU A 65 -12.66 -5.50 12.11
C LEU A 65 -13.94 -6.29 11.80
N THR A 66 -13.81 -7.55 11.38
CA THR A 66 -14.95 -8.46 11.11
C THR A 66 -15.38 -9.22 12.37
N VAL A 67 -14.44 -9.62 13.24
CA VAL A 67 -14.72 -10.33 14.50
C VAL A 67 -15.45 -9.42 15.49
N LYS A 68 -15.00 -8.17 15.67
CA LYS A 68 -15.75 -7.16 16.47
C LYS A 68 -17.19 -6.96 15.99
N ARG A 69 -17.45 -7.16 14.69
CA ARG A 69 -18.81 -7.12 14.11
C ARG A 69 -19.64 -8.35 14.50
N LYS A 70 -19.06 -9.56 14.53
CA LYS A 70 -19.78 -10.80 14.89
C LYS A 70 -20.18 -10.86 16.36
N ASP A 71 -19.30 -10.46 17.28
CA ASP A 71 -19.58 -10.48 18.72
C ASP A 71 -20.69 -9.49 19.12
N THR A 72 -20.78 -8.38 18.39
CA THR A 72 -21.86 -7.40 18.55
C THR A 72 -23.19 -7.90 17.96
N LEU A 73 -23.16 -8.74 16.92
CA LEU A 73 -24.36 -9.29 16.26
C LEU A 73 -24.96 -10.48 17.02
N LEU A 74 -24.15 -11.28 17.70
CA LEU A 74 -24.62 -12.42 18.51
C LEU A 74 -25.45 -12.00 19.75
N LYS A 75 -25.46 -10.71 20.12
CA LYS A 75 -26.29 -10.16 21.19
C LYS A 75 -27.70 -9.74 20.75
N SER A 76 -28.04 -9.86 19.46
CA SER A 76 -29.36 -9.51 18.93
C SER A 76 -29.92 -10.65 18.07
N LYS A 77 -30.28 -11.75 18.72
CA LYS A 77 -30.90 -12.91 18.06
C LYS A 77 -32.42 -12.81 18.15
N SER A 78 -33.06 -12.24 17.12
CA SER A 78 -34.43 -12.61 16.73
C SER A 78 -34.65 -12.40 15.22
N ASN A 79 -35.15 -13.48 14.60
CA ASN A 79 -35.78 -13.60 13.27
C ASN A 79 -34.94 -13.37 12.00
N GLU A 80 -34.49 -14.48 11.41
CA GLU A 80 -33.60 -14.58 10.23
C GLU A 80 -34.10 -13.85 8.96
N ASN A 81 -35.42 -13.69 8.78
CA ASN A 81 -35.97 -13.02 7.59
C ASN A 81 -35.91 -11.49 7.67
N VAL A 82 -35.94 -10.91 8.89
CA VAL A 82 -35.76 -9.47 9.10
C VAL A 82 -34.26 -9.13 9.07
N VAL A 83 -33.40 -10.08 9.42
CA VAL A 83 -31.95 -9.92 9.44
C VAL A 83 -31.38 -9.66 8.03
N GLU A 84 -31.95 -10.20 6.95
CA GLU A 84 -31.49 -9.94 5.57
C GLU A 84 -31.76 -8.49 5.12
N ALA A 85 -32.94 -7.96 5.46
CA ALA A 85 -33.33 -6.58 5.16
C ALA A 85 -32.63 -5.57 6.10
N LEU A 86 -32.49 -5.91 7.39
CA LEU A 86 -31.68 -5.15 8.35
C LEU A 86 -30.19 -5.22 8.02
N ARG A 87 -29.65 -6.29 7.40
CA ARG A 87 -28.25 -6.35 6.92
C ARG A 87 -27.97 -5.24 5.90
N ARG A 88 -28.91 -4.96 4.99
CA ARG A 88 -28.80 -3.90 3.99
C ARG A 88 -29.01 -2.50 4.56
N ALA A 89 -29.96 -2.33 5.48
CA ALA A 89 -30.23 -1.03 6.12
C ALA A 89 -29.21 -0.66 7.24
N LYS A 90 -28.70 -1.64 7.99
CA LYS A 90 -27.76 -1.46 9.11
C LYS A 90 -26.29 -1.33 8.68
N GLN A 91 -26.01 -1.53 7.39
CA GLN A 91 -24.76 -1.08 6.77
C GLN A 91 -24.66 0.46 6.76
N ILE A 92 -25.80 1.16 6.83
CA ILE A 92 -25.88 2.62 6.86
C ILE A 92 -25.84 3.18 8.29
N TYR A 93 -26.34 2.43 9.29
CA TYR A 93 -26.31 2.82 10.71
C TYR A 93 -25.77 1.69 11.59
N SER A 94 -24.51 1.81 12.04
CA SER A 94 -23.90 0.88 13.02
C SER A 94 -23.79 1.54 14.41
N PRO A 95 -24.67 1.20 15.37
CA PRO A 95 -24.80 1.88 16.67
C PRO A 95 -23.97 1.22 17.80
N LEU A 96 -22.66 1.04 17.61
CA LEU A 96 -21.71 0.64 18.67
C LEU A 96 -20.33 1.29 18.38
N GLN A 97 -20.31 2.61 18.54
CA GLN A 97 -19.20 3.51 18.23
C GLN A 97 -18.03 3.32 19.20
N ILE A 98 -17.16 2.34 18.94
CA ILE A 98 -15.75 2.72 19.00
C ILE A 98 -15.53 3.45 17.70
N ASP A 99 -15.54 4.78 17.76
CA ASP A 99 -15.41 5.60 16.56
C ASP A 99 -14.22 5.11 15.75
N LYS A 100 -14.41 5.02 14.43
CA LYS A 100 -13.36 4.64 13.49
C LYS A 100 -12.09 5.46 13.71
N ILE A 101 -12.29 6.71 14.12
CA ILE A 101 -11.28 7.68 14.53
C ILE A 101 -10.56 7.22 15.81
N THR A 102 -11.27 6.73 16.82
CA THR A 102 -10.68 6.19 18.05
C THR A 102 -9.79 4.97 17.78
N ILE A 103 -10.22 4.04 16.92
CA ILE A 103 -9.37 2.90 16.53
C ILE A 103 -8.13 3.37 15.75
N LEU A 104 -8.32 4.32 14.83
CA LEU A 104 -7.22 4.92 14.07
C LEU A 104 -6.23 5.66 15.00
N PHE A 105 -6.73 6.35 16.01
CA PHE A 105 -5.94 7.05 17.02
C PHE A 105 -5.11 6.07 17.84
N TYR A 106 -5.73 5.00 18.40
CA TYR A 106 -4.98 3.97 19.11
C TYR A 106 -3.92 3.30 18.24
N CYS A 107 -4.25 2.99 16.98
CA CYS A 107 -3.27 2.43 16.04
C CYS A 107 -2.11 3.40 15.77
N SER A 108 -2.39 4.69 15.65
CA SER A 108 -1.38 5.72 15.41
C SER A 108 -0.50 5.94 16.65
N CYS A 109 -1.08 5.93 17.86
CA CYS A 109 -0.33 6.03 19.10
C CYS A 109 0.59 4.82 19.31
N ILE A 110 0.08 3.61 19.08
CA ILE A 110 0.90 2.38 19.20
C ILE A 110 2.00 2.36 18.13
N GLY A 111 1.68 2.73 16.89
CA GLY A 111 2.68 2.85 15.82
C GLY A 111 3.78 3.84 16.19
N PHE A 112 3.40 5.04 16.62
CA PHE A 112 4.35 6.05 17.10
C PHE A 112 5.23 5.55 18.25
N LEU A 113 4.64 4.87 19.25
CA LEU A 113 5.39 4.31 20.38
C LEU A 113 6.38 3.20 19.96
N LEU A 114 6.07 2.44 18.91
CA LEU A 114 6.96 1.40 18.38
C LEU A 114 8.06 1.99 17.48
N ASP A 115 7.73 3.02 16.70
CA ASP A 115 8.67 3.66 15.77
C ASP A 115 9.64 4.60 16.49
N LEU A 116 9.23 5.23 17.60
CA LEU A 116 10.02 6.22 18.33
C LEU A 116 11.35 5.68 18.90
N PRO A 117 11.42 4.49 19.54
CA PRO A 117 12.69 3.93 20.01
C PRO A 117 13.69 3.66 18.88
N LEU A 118 13.21 3.16 17.73
CA LEU A 118 14.05 2.90 16.55
C LEU A 118 14.57 4.20 15.95
N PHE A 119 13.72 5.22 15.88
CA PHE A 119 14.10 6.55 15.42
C PHE A 119 15.18 7.16 16.31
N ILE A 120 14.99 7.15 17.63
CA ILE A 120 15.97 7.70 18.58
C ILE A 120 17.29 6.93 18.47
N TYR A 121 17.27 5.59 18.40
CA TYR A 121 18.49 4.80 18.29
C TYR A 121 19.31 5.15 17.03
N ASN A 122 18.65 5.27 15.87
CA ASN A 122 19.32 5.57 14.61
C ASN A 122 19.84 7.02 14.53
N GLU A 123 19.05 7.97 15.02
CA GLU A 123 19.37 9.39 14.87
C GLU A 123 20.26 9.94 15.99
N PHE A 124 20.20 9.38 17.20
CA PHE A 124 21.08 9.76 18.31
C PHE A 124 22.55 9.52 17.96
N SER A 125 22.81 8.48 17.17
CA SER A 125 24.15 8.16 16.65
C SER A 125 24.69 9.25 15.69
N THR A 126 23.80 9.93 14.96
CA THR A 126 24.19 10.79 13.83
C THR A 126 24.15 12.28 14.16
N ARG A 127 23.42 12.71 15.22
CA ARG A 127 23.27 14.12 15.71
C ARG A 127 22.93 15.18 14.63
N ALA A 128 22.58 14.77 13.41
CA ALA A 128 22.40 15.64 12.25
C ALA A 128 21.00 16.25 12.13
N ILE A 129 20.08 15.93 13.06
CA ILE A 129 18.70 16.43 13.04
C ILE A 129 18.68 17.96 13.18
N PHE A 130 19.40 18.51 14.16
CA PHE A 130 19.31 19.93 14.50
C PHE A 130 19.89 20.85 13.42
N SER A 131 20.83 20.38 12.60
CA SER A 131 21.42 21.18 11.54
C SER A 131 20.59 21.22 10.25
N ASN A 132 19.74 20.21 10.01
CA ASN A 132 18.99 20.06 8.75
C ASN A 132 17.49 20.42 8.86
N LEU A 133 17.02 20.79 10.06
CA LEU A 133 15.65 21.26 10.31
C LEU A 133 15.45 22.69 9.81
N SER A 134 15.40 22.85 8.48
CA SER A 134 14.92 24.06 7.83
C SER A 134 13.39 24.15 7.90
N ILE A 135 12.86 25.38 7.83
CA ILE A 135 11.42 25.64 7.71
C ILE A 135 10.78 24.91 6.53
N GLN A 136 11.50 24.75 5.42
CA GLN A 136 11.03 24.01 4.25
C GLN A 136 10.85 22.53 4.58
N THR A 137 11.86 21.90 5.19
CA THR A 137 11.81 20.49 5.61
C THR A 137 10.67 20.27 6.59
N PHE A 138 10.48 21.19 7.54
CA PHE A 138 9.36 21.14 8.49
C PHE A 138 7.99 21.18 7.80
N LEU A 139 7.79 22.09 6.83
CA LEU A 139 6.55 22.16 6.05
C LEU A 139 6.33 20.88 5.22
N LEU A 140 7.37 20.31 4.63
CA LEU A 140 7.27 19.04 3.90
C LEU A 140 6.87 17.88 4.83
N ILE A 141 7.43 17.82 6.03
CA ILE A 141 7.05 16.82 7.06
C ILE A 141 5.58 16.99 7.45
N LEU A 142 5.12 18.23 7.64
CA LEU A 142 3.73 18.51 7.97
C LEU A 142 2.77 18.07 6.86
N ILE A 143 3.06 18.42 5.60
CA ILE A 143 2.28 18.01 4.44
C ILE A 143 2.25 16.48 4.31
N HIS A 144 3.39 15.83 4.53
CA HIS A 144 3.48 14.37 4.51
C HIS A 144 2.62 13.74 5.61
N GLY A 145 2.69 14.26 6.84
CA GLY A 145 1.90 13.78 7.98
C GLY A 145 0.40 13.90 7.74
N VAL A 146 -0.07 15.05 7.26
CA VAL A 146 -1.49 15.27 6.93
C VAL A 146 -1.95 14.34 5.80
N SER A 147 -1.14 14.19 4.76
CA SER A 147 -1.45 13.29 3.64
C SER A 147 -1.53 11.83 4.08
N HIS A 148 -0.60 11.40 4.95
CA HIS A 148 -0.60 10.06 5.52
C HIS A 148 -1.83 9.82 6.40
N PHE A 149 -2.23 10.81 7.20
CA PHE A 149 -3.45 10.72 8.01
C PHE A 149 -4.71 10.55 7.14
N ILE A 150 -4.88 11.35 6.09
CA ILE A 150 -6.01 11.24 5.15
C ILE A 150 -6.02 9.85 4.50
N GLN A 151 -4.86 9.36 4.06
CA GLN A 151 -4.74 8.01 3.51
C GLN A 151 -5.20 6.95 4.52
N ALA A 152 -4.73 7.02 5.77
CA ALA A 152 -5.05 6.05 6.79
C ALA A 152 -6.55 6.06 7.13
N MET A 153 -7.17 7.24 7.17
CA MET A 153 -8.61 7.39 7.34
C MET A 153 -9.40 6.74 6.19
N LEU A 154 -9.00 6.99 4.93
CA LEU A 154 -9.64 6.39 3.75
C LEU A 154 -9.48 4.87 3.73
N ALA A 155 -8.29 4.36 4.07
CA ALA A 155 -8.02 2.93 4.15
C ALA A 155 -8.92 2.25 5.20
N PHE A 156 -9.08 2.87 6.37
CA PHE A 156 -9.94 2.37 7.43
C PHE A 156 -11.44 2.40 7.05
N GLN A 157 -11.86 3.42 6.31
CA GLN A 157 -13.22 3.48 5.77
C GLN A 157 -13.48 2.37 4.74
N LEU A 158 -12.50 2.10 3.85
CA LEU A 158 -12.61 1.09 2.79
C LEU A 158 -12.54 -0.35 3.30
N ILE A 159 -11.69 -0.65 4.29
CA ILE A 159 -11.52 -2.03 4.79
C ILE A 159 -12.80 -2.55 5.49
N GLY A 160 -13.60 -1.63 6.05
CA GLY A 160 -14.89 -1.92 6.67
C GLY A 160 -16.06 -2.05 5.69
N SER A 161 -15.95 -1.50 4.47
CA SER A 161 -16.99 -1.51 3.45
C SER A 161 -16.77 -2.56 2.35
N LEU A 162 -15.52 -2.96 2.08
CA LEU A 162 -15.17 -3.91 1.02
C LEU A 162 -14.84 -5.30 1.56
N THR A 163 -14.82 -6.33 0.70
CA THR A 163 -14.32 -7.69 1.02
C THR A 163 -12.77 -7.69 1.13
N PRO A 164 -12.12 -8.71 1.74
CA PRO A 164 -10.66 -8.71 1.95
C PRO A 164 -9.92 -8.66 0.62
N VAL A 165 -10.46 -9.40 -0.34
CA VAL A 165 -9.94 -9.54 -1.69
C VAL A 165 -10.05 -8.20 -2.43
N ASN A 166 -11.21 -7.53 -2.37
CA ASN A 166 -11.40 -6.25 -3.05
C ASN A 166 -10.54 -5.12 -2.45
N TYR A 167 -10.35 -5.12 -1.13
CA TYR A 167 -9.43 -4.17 -0.48
C TYR A 167 -7.96 -4.40 -0.88
N SER A 168 -7.52 -5.67 -0.94
CA SER A 168 -6.17 -6.02 -1.41
C SER A 168 -5.95 -5.59 -2.87
N VAL A 169 -6.94 -5.84 -3.73
CA VAL A 169 -6.96 -5.37 -5.12
C VAL A 169 -6.85 -3.84 -5.20
N ALA A 170 -7.63 -3.10 -4.42
CA ALA A 170 -7.59 -1.63 -4.41
C ALA A 170 -6.21 -1.09 -3.99
N ASN A 171 -5.57 -1.73 -3.02
CA ASN A 171 -4.21 -1.39 -2.58
C ASN A 171 -3.18 -1.65 -3.70
N ILE A 172 -3.30 -2.76 -4.43
CA ILE A 172 -2.48 -3.05 -5.61
C ILE A 172 -2.69 -1.99 -6.69
N MET A 173 -3.94 -1.59 -6.95
CA MET A 173 -4.24 -0.56 -7.95
C MET A 173 -3.67 0.81 -7.61
N LYS A 174 -3.79 1.26 -6.35
CA LYS A 174 -3.13 2.50 -5.89
C LYS A 174 -1.64 2.46 -6.20
N ARG A 175 -0.97 1.35 -5.90
CA ARG A 175 0.47 1.19 -6.15
C ARG A 175 0.82 1.25 -7.64
N ILE A 176 -0.01 0.64 -8.50
CA ILE A 176 0.15 0.70 -9.96
C ILE A 176 0.04 2.13 -10.49
N VAL A 177 -0.97 2.90 -10.04
CA VAL A 177 -1.15 4.30 -10.46
C VAL A 177 0.06 5.14 -10.07
N VAL A 178 0.60 4.95 -8.86
CA VAL A 178 1.81 5.66 -8.42
C VAL A 178 3.01 5.33 -9.31
N ILE A 179 3.20 4.05 -9.68
CA ILE A 179 4.28 3.64 -10.60
C ILE A 179 4.11 4.33 -11.96
N LEU A 180 2.89 4.35 -12.51
CA LEU A 180 2.63 4.99 -13.81
C LEU A 180 2.92 6.49 -13.79
N VAL A 181 2.50 7.20 -12.73
CA VAL A 181 2.77 8.63 -12.58
C VAL A 181 4.28 8.90 -12.41
N ALA A 182 4.98 8.07 -11.61
CA ALA A 182 6.42 8.19 -11.42
C ALA A 182 7.20 7.97 -12.73
N LEU A 183 6.78 7.00 -13.54
CA LEU A 183 7.38 6.73 -14.86
C LEU A 183 7.06 7.81 -15.88
N PHE A 184 5.85 8.37 -15.85
CA PHE A 184 5.48 9.50 -16.71
C PHE A 184 6.34 10.73 -16.42
N TRP A 185 6.71 10.94 -15.15
CA TRP A 185 7.59 12.02 -14.72
C TRP A 185 9.08 11.77 -15.07
N GLU A 186 9.45 10.57 -15.52
CA GLU A 186 10.82 10.27 -15.90
C GLU A 186 11.18 10.99 -17.22
N ASN A 187 12.19 11.86 -17.18
CA ASN A 187 12.55 12.72 -18.31
C ASN A 187 13.38 12.02 -19.40
N ARG A 188 13.57 10.69 -19.33
CA ARG A 188 14.36 9.92 -20.29
C ARG A 188 13.57 8.72 -20.77
N TRP A 189 13.21 8.73 -22.05
CA TRP A 189 12.34 7.72 -22.65
C TRP A 189 13.21 6.76 -23.47
N SER A 190 13.58 5.63 -22.89
CA SER A 190 14.12 4.48 -23.64
C SER A 190 13.00 3.77 -24.38
N PHE A 191 13.26 3.26 -25.58
CA PHE A 191 12.29 2.45 -26.35
C PHE A 191 11.71 1.28 -25.52
N ASN A 192 12.53 0.66 -24.68
CA ASN A 192 12.10 -0.41 -23.77
C ASN A 192 11.24 0.10 -22.60
N GLN A 193 11.43 1.33 -22.14
CA GLN A 193 10.57 1.97 -21.13
C GLN A 193 9.20 2.32 -21.71
N VAL A 194 9.15 2.82 -22.96
CA VAL A 194 7.88 3.11 -23.66
C VAL A 194 7.09 1.83 -23.91
N PHE A 195 7.76 0.77 -24.35
CA PHE A 195 7.12 -0.53 -24.52
C PHE A 195 6.58 -1.09 -23.19
N GLY A 196 7.37 -1.00 -22.11
CA GLY A 196 6.93 -1.38 -20.77
C GLY A 196 5.72 -0.58 -20.29
N MET A 197 5.71 0.74 -20.52
CA MET A 197 4.61 1.64 -20.17
C MET A 197 3.31 1.29 -20.93
N SER A 198 3.41 1.05 -22.24
CA SER A 198 2.27 0.61 -23.06
C SER A 198 1.69 -0.70 -22.54
N LEU A 199 2.56 -1.66 -22.18
CA LEU A 199 2.15 -2.95 -21.65
C LEU A 199 1.48 -2.83 -20.26
N THR A 200 1.94 -1.92 -19.41
CA THR A 200 1.30 -1.64 -18.11
C THR A 200 -0.07 -0.96 -18.28
N ILE A 201 -0.21 -0.01 -19.20
CA ILE A 201 -1.50 0.64 -19.51
C ILE A 201 -2.48 -0.38 -20.09
N PHE A 202 -2.03 -1.23 -21.02
CA PHE A 202 -2.83 -2.30 -21.58
C PHE A 202 -3.28 -3.33 -20.52
N GLY A 203 -2.38 -3.70 -19.61
CA GLY A 203 -2.69 -4.58 -18.48
C GLY A 203 -3.74 -3.99 -17.53
N LEU A 204 -3.66 -2.68 -17.25
CA LEU A 204 -4.64 -1.98 -16.41
C LEU A 204 -6.02 -1.90 -17.09
N TYR A 205 -6.05 -1.56 -18.37
CA TYR A 205 -7.29 -1.52 -19.16
C TYR A 205 -7.95 -2.90 -19.24
N SER A 206 -7.15 -3.94 -19.48
CA SER A 206 -7.60 -5.33 -19.50
C SER A 206 -8.18 -5.77 -18.15
N TYR A 207 -7.54 -5.36 -17.05
CA TYR A 207 -8.05 -5.63 -15.71
C TYR A 207 -9.40 -4.92 -15.47
N ASP A 208 -9.55 -3.66 -15.84
CA ASP A 208 -10.80 -2.93 -15.62
C ASP A 208 -11.96 -3.52 -16.44
N LYS A 209 -11.69 -3.84 -17.72
CA LYS A 209 -12.67 -4.39 -18.65
C LYS A 209 -13.14 -5.80 -18.26
N TRP A 210 -12.22 -6.69 -17.91
CA TRP A 210 -12.52 -8.12 -17.69
C TRP A 210 -12.55 -8.52 -16.21
N GLY A 211 -11.97 -7.72 -15.33
CA GLY A 211 -12.06 -7.92 -13.88
C GLY A 211 -13.42 -7.53 -13.31
N LYS A 212 -14.09 -6.54 -13.91
CA LYS A 212 -15.45 -6.11 -13.52
C LYS A 212 -16.57 -7.05 -13.99
N THR A 213 -16.30 -8.02 -14.88
CA THR A 213 -17.35 -8.87 -15.45
C THR A 213 -17.85 -9.97 -14.49
N LYS A 214 -17.20 -10.20 -13.35
CA LYS A 214 -17.71 -11.08 -12.27
C LYS A 214 -17.27 -10.61 -10.89
N LEU A 215 -17.92 -9.57 -10.37
CA LEU A 215 -18.04 -9.29 -8.94
C LEU A 215 -19.47 -8.83 -8.65
#